data_AF-X6FZJ2-F1
#
_entry.id   AF-X6FZJ2-F1
#
_cell.length_a   1.000
_cell.length_b   1.000
_cell.length_c   1.000
_cell.angle_alpha   90.00
_cell.angle_beta   90.00
_cell.angle_gamma   90.00
#
_symmetry.space_group_name_H-M   'P 1'
#
loop_
_entity.id
_entity.type
_entity.pdbx_description
1 polymer ?
#
loop_
_entity_poly.entity_id
_entity_poly.type
_entity_poly.pdbx_seq_one_letter_code
_entity_poly.pdbx_strand_id
1 'polypeptide(L)'
;MCSSDLNYTALLKRLDALAGKALRDDQSDFIAYRDQIAGFNESSPKNQQTFDLGEFLRDRATFLSGIRKPPDAGLIGTWSSVRGSVDIKAVGGGKVEISEDVVSNPVSGSGSCEIDGTVEERNTLRLVDRAFDNDNPTGFVFTFRRDGDALVVQQSGAGKDGRSEPLSCGANGHADGTFFLTEKK
;
A
#
# COMPACT_ATOMS: atom_id res chain seq x y z
N MET A 1 5.30 -23.36 15.72
CA MET A 1 5.42 -21.92 15.40
C MET A 1 5.43 -21.83 13.88
N CYS A 2 4.47 -21.14 13.27
CA CYS A 2 4.34 -21.08 11.81
C CYS A 2 5.45 -20.20 11.22
N SER A 3 5.90 -20.49 9.99
CA SER A 3 7.00 -19.76 9.34
C SER A 3 6.74 -18.25 9.20
N SER A 4 5.49 -17.83 9.11
CA SER A 4 5.07 -16.42 9.08
C SER A 4 5.43 -15.68 10.37
N ASP A 5 5.24 -16.31 11.53
CA ASP A 5 5.44 -15.68 12.85
C ASP A 5 6.93 -15.49 13.17
N LEU A 6 7.77 -16.41 12.69
CA LEU A 6 9.22 -16.31 12.77
C LEU A 6 9.73 -15.16 11.91
N ASN A 7 9.22 -15.02 10.68
CA ASN A 7 9.57 -13.91 9.79
C ASN A 7 9.14 -12.57 10.39
N TYR A 8 7.92 -12.46 10.88
CA TYR A 8 7.42 -11.24 11.55
C TYR A 8 8.30 -10.82 12.73
N THR A 9 8.66 -11.76 13.61
CA THR A 9 9.52 -11.47 14.77
C THR A 9 10.93 -11.03 14.34
N ALA A 10 11.49 -11.63 13.29
CA ALA A 10 12.78 -11.24 12.75
C ALA A 10 12.74 -9.84 12.12
N LEU A 11 11.65 -9.51 11.41
CA LEU A 11 11.44 -8.18 10.83
C LEU A 11 11.41 -7.08 11.89
N LEU A 12 10.68 -7.29 12.98
CA LEU A 12 10.60 -6.33 14.08
C LEU A 12 11.96 -6.03 14.76
N LYS A 13 12.94 -6.93 14.62
CA LYS A 13 14.31 -6.73 15.11
C LYS A 13 15.21 -6.03 14.09
N ARG A 14 14.88 -6.15 12.80
CA ARG A 14 15.72 -5.65 11.69
C ARG A 14 15.36 -4.23 11.28
N LEU A 15 14.06 -3.93 11.25
CA LEU A 15 13.53 -2.61 10.93
C LEU A 15 13.77 -1.63 12.08
N ASP A 16 13.87 -0.34 11.78
CA ASP A 16 13.86 0.67 12.81
C ASP A 16 12.53 0.73 13.60
N ALA A 17 12.52 1.53 14.66
CA ALA A 17 11.38 1.60 15.58
C ALA A 17 10.08 2.11 14.93
N LEU A 18 10.17 3.04 13.98
CA LEU A 18 9.01 3.63 13.30
C LEU A 18 8.39 2.61 12.34
N ALA A 19 9.21 2.01 11.48
CA ALA A 19 8.79 0.94 10.60
C ALA A 19 8.31 -0.29 11.39
N GLY A 20 8.96 -0.62 12.50
CA GLY A 20 8.53 -1.70 13.40
C GLY A 20 7.17 -1.44 14.06
N LYS A 21 6.83 -0.18 14.36
CA LYS A 21 5.47 0.18 14.81
C LYS A 21 4.48 0.03 13.67
N ALA A 22 4.78 0.58 12.50
CA ALA A 22 3.90 0.47 11.34
C ALA A 22 3.62 -0.99 10.96
N LEU A 23 4.62 -1.87 11.07
CA LEU A 23 4.45 -3.30 10.77
C LEU A 23 3.53 -4.00 11.78
N ARG A 24 3.50 -3.55 13.04
CA ARG A 24 2.54 -4.04 14.04
C ARG A 24 1.12 -3.61 13.69
N ASP A 25 0.95 -2.35 13.29
CA ASP A 25 -0.35 -1.79 12.90
C ASP A 25 -0.88 -2.54 11.65
N ASP A 26 -0.04 -2.71 10.62
CA ASP A 26 -0.35 -3.49 9.41
C ASP A 26 -0.66 -4.97 9.71
N GLN A 27 0.06 -5.61 10.64
CA GLN A 27 -0.23 -6.98 11.09
C GLN A 27 -1.56 -7.07 11.84
N SER A 28 -1.94 -6.02 12.59
CA SER A 28 -3.24 -5.95 13.27
C SER A 28 -4.38 -5.86 12.26
N ASP A 29 -4.25 -5.01 11.24
CA ASP A 29 -5.21 -4.89 10.14
C ASP A 29 -5.36 -6.24 9.41
N PHE A 30 -4.25 -6.90 9.09
CA PHE A 30 -4.27 -8.24 8.50
C PHE A 30 -5.07 -9.26 9.32
N ILE A 31 -4.88 -9.26 10.66
CA ILE A 31 -5.61 -10.16 11.55
C ILE A 31 -7.12 -9.86 11.51
N ALA A 32 -7.51 -8.58 11.51
CA ALA A 32 -8.90 -8.19 11.40
C ALA A 32 -9.54 -8.67 10.08
N TYR A 33 -8.83 -8.50 8.95
CA TYR A 33 -9.31 -8.98 7.65
C TYR A 33 -9.38 -10.50 7.56
N ARG A 34 -8.38 -11.21 8.11
CA ARG A 34 -8.39 -12.68 8.22
C ARG A 34 -9.64 -13.16 8.96
N ASP A 35 -9.95 -12.53 10.09
CA ASP A 35 -11.09 -12.91 10.92
C ASP A 35 -12.42 -12.57 10.23
N GLN A 36 -12.47 -11.46 9.49
CA GLN A 36 -13.62 -11.11 8.65
C GLN A 36 -13.85 -12.16 7.54
N ILE A 37 -12.81 -12.57 6.82
CA ILE A 37 -12.88 -13.63 5.79
C ILE A 37 -13.35 -14.95 6.42
N ALA A 38 -12.78 -15.32 7.58
CA ALA A 38 -13.16 -16.55 8.28
C ALA A 38 -14.65 -16.53 8.68
N GLY A 39 -15.15 -15.39 9.18
CA GLY A 39 -16.56 -15.22 9.51
C GLY A 39 -17.49 -15.35 8.31
N PHE A 40 -17.14 -14.79 7.15
CA PHE A 40 -17.92 -14.97 5.91
C PHE A 40 -17.92 -16.43 5.43
N ASN A 41 -16.81 -17.13 5.63
CA ASN A 41 -16.65 -18.51 5.21
C ASN A 41 -17.36 -19.51 6.14
N GLU A 42 -17.57 -19.19 7.41
CA GLU A 42 -18.22 -20.06 8.39
C GLU A 42 -19.63 -20.47 7.97
N SER A 43 -20.42 -19.52 7.45
CA SER A 43 -21.80 -19.74 7.01
C SER A 43 -21.94 -20.20 5.55
N SER A 44 -20.83 -20.31 4.81
CA SER A 44 -20.85 -20.46 3.35
C SER A 44 -20.23 -21.81 2.91
N PRO A 45 -20.95 -22.63 2.10
CA PRO A 45 -20.37 -23.81 1.48
C PRO A 45 -19.09 -23.46 0.70
N LYS A 46 -18.06 -24.32 0.72
CA LYS A 46 -16.76 -24.03 0.10
C LYS A 46 -16.84 -23.57 -1.36
N ASN A 47 -17.76 -24.12 -2.15
CA ASN A 47 -17.95 -23.76 -3.55
C ASN A 47 -18.66 -22.40 -3.76
N GLN A 48 -19.09 -21.75 -2.68
CA GLN A 48 -19.71 -20.42 -2.67
C GLN A 48 -18.85 -19.39 -1.92
N GLN A 49 -17.71 -19.80 -1.36
CA GLN A 49 -16.77 -18.88 -0.72
C GLN A 49 -16.09 -18.04 -1.80
N THR A 50 -16.25 -16.73 -1.73
CA THR A 50 -15.66 -15.77 -2.68
C THR A 50 -14.24 -15.36 -2.30
N PHE A 51 -13.80 -15.69 -1.08
CA PHE A 51 -12.46 -15.36 -0.56
C PHE A 51 -11.73 -16.62 -0.11
N ASP A 52 -10.62 -16.92 -0.79
CA ASP A 52 -9.72 -18.00 -0.37
C ASP A 52 -8.88 -17.52 0.82
N LEU A 53 -9.33 -17.88 2.03
CA LEU A 53 -8.57 -17.63 3.26
C LEU A 53 -7.17 -18.25 3.20
N GLY A 54 -7.00 -19.40 2.54
CA GLY A 54 -5.71 -20.04 2.36
C GLY A 54 -4.78 -19.21 1.48
N GLU A 55 -5.28 -18.60 0.41
CA GLU A 55 -4.55 -17.66 -0.44
C GLU A 55 -4.14 -16.43 0.35
N PHE A 56 -5.08 -15.80 1.06
CA PHE A 56 -4.80 -14.63 1.88
C PHE A 56 -3.70 -14.85 2.93
N LEU A 57 -3.67 -16.04 3.57
CA LEU A 57 -2.61 -16.41 4.51
C LEU A 57 -1.26 -16.66 3.81
N ARG A 58 -1.26 -17.24 2.60
CA ARG A 58 -0.04 -17.47 1.80
C ARG A 58 0.56 -16.15 1.32
N ASP A 59 -0.27 -15.22 0.88
CA ASP A 59 0.14 -13.90 0.43
C ASP A 59 0.78 -13.12 1.58
N ARG A 60 0.20 -13.20 2.79
CA ARG A 60 0.83 -12.62 3.97
C ARG A 60 2.20 -13.22 4.26
N ALA A 61 2.33 -14.54 4.19
CA ALA A 61 3.62 -15.19 4.42
C ALA A 61 4.65 -14.76 3.36
N THR A 62 4.23 -14.62 2.10
CA THR A 62 5.06 -14.12 1.01
C THR A 62 5.49 -12.68 1.26
N PHE A 63 4.56 -11.78 1.57
CA PHE A 63 4.83 -10.39 1.93
C PHE A 63 5.87 -10.29 3.06
N LEU A 64 5.63 -10.94 4.21
CA LEU A 64 6.55 -10.91 5.35
C LEU A 64 7.93 -11.47 4.99
N SER A 65 7.99 -12.52 4.16
CA SER A 65 9.27 -13.06 3.69
C SER A 65 9.99 -12.14 2.68
N GLY A 66 9.23 -11.29 1.98
CA GLY A 66 9.70 -10.40 0.94
C GLY A 66 10.18 -9.04 1.45
N ILE A 67 9.77 -8.62 2.65
CA ILE A 67 10.21 -7.33 3.22
C ILE A 67 11.74 -7.29 3.28
N ARG A 68 12.32 -6.15 2.92
CA ARG A 68 13.75 -5.85 3.00
C ARG A 68 13.97 -4.58 3.81
N LYS A 69 15.17 -4.45 4.37
CA LYS A 69 15.62 -3.14 4.82
C LYS A 69 15.96 -2.34 3.57
N PRO A 70 15.35 -1.17 3.35
CA PRO A 70 15.67 -0.36 2.20
C PRO A 70 17.09 0.21 2.28
N PRO A 71 17.69 0.61 1.14
CA PRO A 71 18.96 1.32 1.13
C PRO A 71 18.84 2.67 1.87
N ASP A 72 19.99 3.23 2.24
CA ASP A 72 20.11 4.47 3.04
C ASP A 72 19.43 5.68 2.38
N ALA A 73 19.29 5.68 1.06
CA ALA A 73 18.65 6.74 0.31
C ALA A 73 17.80 6.21 -0.86
N GLY A 74 16.85 7.05 -1.30
CA GLY A 74 16.00 6.78 -2.44
C GLY A 74 14.65 6.16 -2.08
N LEU A 75 13.77 6.17 -3.09
CA LEU A 75 12.39 5.70 -3.03
C LEU A 75 12.10 4.62 -4.08
N ILE A 76 13.06 4.34 -4.99
CA ILE A 76 12.90 3.36 -6.05
C ILE A 76 12.74 1.96 -5.45
N GLY A 77 11.71 1.25 -5.91
CA GLY A 77 11.38 -0.10 -5.46
C GLY A 77 9.88 -0.35 -5.43
N THR A 78 9.53 -1.59 -5.09
CA THR A 78 8.15 -1.99 -4.79
C THR A 78 7.94 -1.92 -3.29
N TRP A 79 6.97 -1.12 -2.85
CA TRP A 79 6.61 -0.95 -1.46
C TRP A 79 5.21 -1.52 -1.24
N SER A 80 5.06 -2.46 -0.31
CA SER A 80 3.78 -3.15 -0.11
C SER A 80 3.27 -3.00 1.32
N SER A 81 1.96 -3.16 1.48
CA SER A 81 1.25 -3.31 2.75
C SER A 81 0.17 -4.39 2.59
N VAL A 82 -0.59 -4.67 3.65
CA VAL A 82 -1.80 -5.52 3.55
C VAL A 82 -2.87 -4.93 2.62
N ARG A 83 -2.84 -3.62 2.36
CA ARG A 83 -3.84 -2.91 1.55
C ARG A 83 -3.49 -2.81 0.07
N GLY A 84 -2.25 -3.12 -0.32
CA GLY A 84 -1.82 -3.00 -1.71
C GLY A 84 -0.35 -2.59 -1.82
N SER A 85 0.00 -1.88 -2.90
CA SER A 85 1.39 -1.56 -3.20
C SER A 85 1.60 -0.23 -3.94
N VAL A 86 2.81 0.28 -3.81
CA VAL A 86 3.38 1.41 -4.53
C VAL A 86 4.65 0.95 -5.26
N ASP A 87 4.65 1.00 -6.59
CA ASP A 87 5.82 0.79 -7.44
C ASP A 87 6.42 2.15 -7.83
N ILE A 88 7.70 2.36 -7.53
CA ILE A 88 8.46 3.57 -7.90
C ILE A 88 9.66 3.17 -8.75
N LYS A 89 9.76 3.69 -9.98
CA LYS A 89 10.77 3.29 -10.98
C LYS A 89 11.46 4.50 -11.60
N ALA A 90 12.77 4.44 -11.78
CA ALA A 90 13.47 5.44 -12.58
C ALA A 90 13.10 5.31 -14.07
N VAL A 91 12.79 6.42 -14.72
CA VAL A 91 12.46 6.47 -16.16
C VAL A 91 13.46 7.30 -16.98
N GLY A 92 14.59 7.66 -16.36
CA GLY A 92 15.66 8.46 -16.97
C GLY A 92 15.45 9.97 -16.83
N GLY A 93 16.48 10.74 -17.17
CA GLY A 93 16.42 12.21 -17.13
C GLY A 93 16.18 12.81 -15.73
N GLY A 94 16.50 12.08 -14.66
CA GLY A 94 16.23 12.51 -13.27
C GLY A 94 14.75 12.43 -12.88
N LYS A 95 13.96 11.58 -13.53
CA LYS A 95 12.54 11.36 -13.26
C LYS A 95 12.25 9.95 -12.78
N VAL A 96 11.17 9.83 -12.01
CA VAL A 96 10.59 8.57 -11.58
C VAL A 96 9.12 8.46 -11.96
N GLU A 97 8.70 7.28 -12.36
CA GLU A 97 7.32 6.86 -12.50
C GLU A 97 6.85 6.25 -11.18
N ILE A 98 5.63 6.59 -10.79
CA ILE A 98 4.94 6.10 -9.60
C ILE A 98 3.67 5.40 -10.08
N SER A 99 3.40 4.22 -9.55
CA SER A 99 2.13 3.52 -9.69
C SER A 99 1.73 2.98 -8.32
N GLU A 100 0.54 3.32 -7.87
CA GLU A 100 -0.03 2.87 -6.61
C GLU A 100 -1.38 2.22 -6.87
N ASP A 101 -1.59 1.07 -6.26
CA ASP A 101 -2.85 0.32 -6.27
C ASP A 101 -3.10 -0.16 -4.85
N VAL A 102 -4.12 0.42 -4.21
CA VAL A 102 -4.51 0.13 -2.83
C VAL A 102 -6.01 0.05 -2.67
N VAL A 103 -6.46 -0.70 -1.67
CA VAL A 103 -7.86 -0.77 -1.27
C VAL A 103 -8.04 -0.40 0.19
N SER A 104 -9.16 0.22 0.52
CA SER A 104 -9.52 0.53 1.91
C SER A 104 -9.82 -0.74 2.71
N ASN A 105 -10.41 -1.76 2.07
CA ASN A 105 -10.64 -3.07 2.67
C ASN A 105 -10.35 -4.20 1.65
N PRO A 106 -9.30 -5.01 1.86
CA PRO A 106 -8.96 -6.14 0.99
C PRO A 106 -10.02 -7.23 0.88
N VAL A 107 -10.89 -7.35 1.88
CA VAL A 107 -11.96 -8.35 1.92
C VAL A 107 -13.16 -7.92 1.09
N SER A 108 -13.45 -6.64 0.92
CA SER A 108 -14.56 -6.20 0.06
C SER A 108 -14.09 -5.68 -1.30
N GLY A 109 -12.79 -5.40 -1.46
CA GLY A 109 -12.25 -4.65 -2.60
C GLY A 109 -12.77 -3.21 -2.66
N SER A 110 -13.41 -2.72 -1.60
CA SER A 110 -14.04 -1.40 -1.60
C SER A 110 -13.03 -0.28 -1.35
N GLY A 111 -13.33 0.89 -1.89
CA GLY A 111 -12.48 2.07 -1.75
C GLY A 111 -11.12 1.85 -2.38
N SER A 112 -11.10 1.27 -3.59
CA SER A 112 -9.89 1.15 -4.41
C SER A 112 -9.35 2.53 -4.75
N CYS A 113 -8.03 2.67 -4.78
CA CYS A 113 -7.37 3.85 -5.28
C CYS A 113 -6.23 3.43 -6.19
N GLU A 114 -6.29 3.91 -7.43
CA GLU A 114 -5.31 3.65 -8.47
C GLU A 114 -4.72 4.98 -8.91
N ILE A 115 -3.43 5.17 -8.65
CA ILE A 115 -2.73 6.43 -8.91
C ILE A 115 -1.51 6.12 -9.77
N ASP A 116 -1.33 6.88 -10.84
CA ASP A 116 -0.14 6.80 -11.68
C ASP A 116 0.38 8.18 -12.08
N GLY A 117 1.68 8.26 -12.32
CA GLY A 117 2.28 9.45 -12.93
C GLY A 117 3.79 9.54 -12.83
N THR A 118 4.35 10.50 -13.55
CA THR A 118 5.80 10.76 -13.57
C THR A 118 6.14 12.09 -12.91
N VAL A 119 7.15 12.08 -12.05
CA VAL A 119 7.63 13.26 -11.31
C VAL A 119 9.15 13.35 -11.34
N GLU A 120 9.69 14.53 -11.02
CA GLU A 120 11.13 14.71 -10.80
C GLU A 120 11.59 13.88 -9.59
N GLU A 121 12.72 13.20 -9.73
CA GLU A 121 13.34 12.41 -8.67
C GLU A 121 13.83 13.32 -7.55
N ARG A 122 13.30 13.09 -6.34
CA ARG A 122 13.61 13.85 -5.13
C ARG A 122 13.49 12.92 -3.91
N ASN A 123 14.01 13.35 -2.77
CA ASN A 123 13.82 12.66 -1.48
C ASN A 123 12.35 12.63 -1.03
N THR A 124 11.51 13.49 -1.60
CA THR A 124 10.06 13.51 -1.40
C THR A 124 9.42 13.74 -2.76
N LEU A 125 8.62 12.77 -3.19
CA LEU A 125 7.90 12.83 -4.45
C LEU A 125 6.53 13.45 -4.20
N ARG A 126 6.07 14.26 -5.15
CA ARG A 126 4.76 14.91 -5.10
C ARG A 126 4.06 14.71 -6.42
N LEU A 127 3.05 13.84 -6.43
CA LEU A 127 2.22 13.58 -7.59
C LEU A 127 0.91 14.36 -7.43
N VAL A 128 0.59 15.18 -8.41
CA VAL A 128 -0.68 15.92 -8.45
C VAL A 128 -1.70 15.03 -9.14
N ASP A 129 -2.82 14.80 -8.48
CA ASP A 129 -3.93 14.04 -9.04
C ASP A 129 -4.55 14.78 -10.23
N ARG A 130 -4.88 14.03 -11.28
CA ARG A 130 -5.39 14.57 -12.55
C ARG A 130 -6.64 13.84 -12.98
N ALA A 131 -7.59 14.57 -13.55
CA ALA A 131 -8.82 13.98 -14.03
C ALA A 131 -8.56 13.15 -15.31
N PHE A 132 -9.09 11.94 -15.37
CA PHE A 132 -8.92 11.01 -16.49
C PHE A 132 -9.39 11.56 -17.84
N ASP A 133 -10.39 12.44 -17.85
CA ASP A 133 -11.06 12.92 -19.06
C ASP A 133 -10.33 14.07 -19.76
N ASN A 134 -9.59 14.88 -19.02
CA ASN A 134 -9.02 16.14 -19.53
C ASN A 134 -7.64 16.48 -18.96
N ASP A 135 -7.06 15.61 -18.13
CA ASP A 135 -5.74 15.75 -17.52
C ASP A 135 -5.57 17.02 -16.63
N ASN A 136 -6.69 17.67 -16.25
CA ASN A 136 -6.63 18.83 -15.38
C ASN A 136 -6.34 18.41 -13.92
N PRO A 137 -5.54 19.19 -13.18
CA PRO A 137 -5.33 18.96 -11.76
C PRO A 137 -6.65 19.00 -10.98
N THR A 138 -6.97 17.91 -10.28
CA THR A 138 -8.19 17.80 -9.45
C THR A 138 -8.11 18.61 -8.17
N GLY A 139 -6.90 18.99 -7.75
CA GLY A 139 -6.63 19.71 -6.50
C GLY A 139 -6.04 18.82 -5.39
N PHE A 140 -6.07 17.49 -5.57
CA PHE A 140 -5.43 16.55 -4.66
C PHE A 140 -3.94 16.34 -5.01
N VAL A 141 -3.16 16.05 -3.99
CA VAL A 141 -1.72 15.77 -4.11
C VAL A 141 -1.35 14.61 -3.22
N PHE A 142 -0.66 13.63 -3.81
CA PHE A 142 -0.07 12.48 -3.13
C PHE A 142 1.42 12.74 -2.89
N THR A 143 1.84 12.63 -1.64
CA THR A 143 3.23 12.85 -1.21
C THR A 143 3.84 11.55 -0.73
N PHE A 144 4.95 11.17 -1.34
CA PHE A 144 5.68 9.93 -1.05
C PHE A 144 7.03 10.29 -0.42
N ARG A 145 7.29 9.77 0.77
CA ARG A 145 8.56 10.02 1.48
C ARG A 145 8.96 8.82 2.33
N ARG A 146 10.24 8.73 2.66
CA ARG A 146 10.71 7.83 3.69
C ARG A 146 10.25 8.30 5.08
N ASP A 147 9.96 7.34 5.94
CA ASP A 147 9.89 7.51 7.38
C ASP A 147 10.64 6.35 8.02
N GLY A 148 11.94 6.56 8.21
CA GLY A 148 12.87 5.47 8.51
C GLY A 148 12.93 4.42 7.39
N ASP A 149 12.79 3.15 7.76
CA ASP A 149 12.82 1.98 6.89
C ASP A 149 11.49 1.75 6.13
N ALA A 150 10.50 2.64 6.27
CA ALA A 150 9.22 2.58 5.56
C ALA A 150 9.03 3.71 4.54
N LEU A 151 8.11 3.51 3.62
CA LEU A 151 7.53 4.54 2.76
C LEU A 151 6.21 5.01 3.37
N VAL A 152 6.01 6.31 3.47
CA VAL A 152 4.73 6.92 3.86
C VAL A 152 4.15 7.64 2.64
N VAL A 153 2.89 7.34 2.35
CA VAL A 153 2.08 8.05 1.37
C VAL A 153 1.09 8.93 2.12
N GLN A 154 1.00 10.19 1.71
CA GLN A 154 0.07 11.17 2.26
C GLN A 154 -0.76 11.77 1.14
N GLN A 155 -2.08 11.68 1.25
CA GLN A 155 -3.05 12.40 0.45
C GLN A 155 -3.35 13.74 1.09
N SER A 156 -3.36 14.79 0.29
CA SER A 156 -3.62 16.15 0.74
C SER A 156 -4.29 16.98 -0.34
N GLY A 157 -4.67 18.21 0.01
CA GLY A 157 -5.35 19.14 -0.89
C GLY A 157 -6.85 19.17 -0.67
N ALA A 158 -7.51 20.05 -1.42
CA ALA A 158 -8.95 20.15 -1.47
C ALA A 158 -9.38 19.99 -2.93
N GLY A 159 -10.33 19.10 -3.18
CA GLY A 159 -10.85 18.88 -4.51
C GLY A 159 -11.45 20.16 -5.08
N LYS A 160 -11.19 20.43 -6.35
CA LYS A 160 -11.89 21.47 -7.10
C LYS A 160 -13.34 21.06 -7.32
N ASP A 161 -14.19 22.07 -7.52
CA ASP A 161 -15.62 21.91 -7.79
C ASP A 161 -16.42 21.22 -6.67
N GLY A 162 -15.94 21.33 -5.42
CA GLY A 162 -16.64 20.78 -4.24
C GLY A 162 -16.43 19.28 -4.02
N ARG A 163 -15.48 18.65 -4.71
CA ARG A 163 -15.11 17.24 -4.48
C ARG A 163 -14.38 17.06 -3.15
N SER A 164 -14.79 16.06 -2.36
CA SER A 164 -14.15 15.69 -1.09
C SER A 164 -13.09 14.60 -1.23
N GLU A 165 -13.09 13.85 -2.34
CA GLU A 165 -12.21 12.70 -2.57
C GLU A 165 -11.58 12.77 -3.98
N PRO A 166 -10.34 12.27 -4.17
CA PRO A 166 -9.70 12.15 -5.48
C PRO A 166 -10.49 11.23 -6.40
N LEU A 167 -10.56 11.51 -7.70
CA LEU A 167 -11.27 10.62 -8.64
C LEU A 167 -10.52 9.30 -8.85
N SER A 168 -9.20 9.32 -8.66
CA SER A 168 -8.33 8.14 -8.65
C SER A 168 -8.69 7.16 -7.53
N CYS A 169 -9.35 7.65 -6.46
CA CYS A 169 -9.83 6.84 -5.36
C CYS A 169 -11.36 6.72 -5.48
N GLY A 170 -11.88 5.50 -5.67
CA GLY A 170 -13.33 5.25 -5.62
C GLY A 170 -13.93 5.68 -4.28
N ALA A 171 -15.26 5.64 -4.14
CA ALA A 171 -15.95 6.16 -2.95
C ALA A 171 -15.37 5.64 -1.62
N ASN A 172 -15.02 6.56 -0.72
CA ASN A 172 -14.34 6.33 0.57
C ASN A 172 -12.90 5.77 0.46
N GLY A 173 -12.34 5.74 -0.74
CA GLY A 173 -10.97 5.34 -1.02
C GLY A 173 -9.97 6.44 -0.61
N HIS A 174 -8.79 6.01 -0.20
CA HIS A 174 -7.69 6.90 0.14
C HIS A 174 -6.36 6.21 -0.14
N ALA A 175 -5.39 6.99 -0.61
CA ALA A 175 -4.03 6.52 -0.87
C ALA A 175 -3.15 6.47 0.38
N ASP A 176 -3.60 7.07 1.48
CA ASP A 176 -2.79 7.19 2.70
C ASP A 176 -2.39 5.82 3.28
N GLY A 177 -1.09 5.65 3.50
CA GLY A 177 -0.57 4.39 3.97
C GLY A 177 0.89 4.42 4.37
N THR A 178 1.30 3.36 5.06
CA THR A 178 2.71 3.05 5.30
C THR A 178 3.04 1.71 4.66
N PHE A 179 4.11 1.68 3.90
CA PHE A 179 4.48 0.56 3.04
C PHE A 179 5.92 0.15 3.29
N PHE A 180 6.23 -1.11 3.01
CA PHE A 180 7.53 -1.72 3.27
C PHE A 180 8.17 -2.14 1.97
N LEU A 181 9.46 -1.88 1.82
CA LEU A 181 10.18 -2.32 0.62
C LEU A 181 10.12 -3.85 0.54
N THR A 182 9.65 -4.37 -0.59
CA THR A 182 9.57 -5.80 -0.88
C THR A 182 10.27 -6.12 -2.19
N GLU A 183 10.85 -7.31 -2.28
CA GLU A 183 11.30 -7.86 -3.55
C GLU A 183 10.11 -8.46 -4.30
N LYS A 184 9.90 -8.05 -5.56
CA LYS A 184 9.06 -8.79 -6.50
C LYS A 184 9.75 -10.13 -6.75
N LYS A 185 9.07 -11.24 -6.43
CA LYS A 185 9.53 -12.59 -6.81
C LYS A 185 9.29 -12.83 -8.29
#